data_AF-A0A2J6SGI7-F1
#
_entry.id   AF-A0A2J6SGI7-F1
#
_cell.length_a   1.000
_cell.length_b   1.000
_cell.length_c   1.000
_cell.angle_alpha   90.00
_cell.angle_beta   90.00
_cell.angle_gamma   90.00
#
_symmetry.space_group_name_H-M   'P 1'
#
loop_
_entity.id
_entity.type
_entity.pdbx_description
1 polymer ?
#
loop_
_entity_poly.entity_id
_entity_poly.type
_entity_poly.pdbx_seq_one_letter_code
_entity_poly.pdbx_strand_id
1 'polypeptide(L)'
;KRLAETVITLPGMTFKEEFRRRNTAINTVTAYCHFQEGGAAIQPRKRSLMQRTSLMPSKEINPQLAAAEAEKQALSNTILLVFTEKRTTTCFLCLEEQSLPFEKRTYKFASPGDLTKHFKRKYLAYIKEGDRLKCKVCRMGL
;
A
#
# COMPACT_ATOMS: atom_id res chain seq x y z
N LYS A 1 22.28 -0.50 -25.99
CA LYS A 1 21.25 -1.12 -26.85
C LYS A 1 20.23 -1.94 -26.05
N ARG A 2 20.70 -2.89 -25.22
CA ARG A 2 19.87 -3.80 -24.40
C ARG A 2 18.80 -3.13 -23.51
N LEU A 3 19.07 -1.96 -22.92
CA LEU A 3 18.12 -1.25 -22.06
C LEU A 3 16.85 -0.83 -22.81
N ALA A 4 17.01 -0.09 -23.92
CA ALA A 4 15.88 0.41 -24.71
C ALA A 4 15.05 -0.74 -25.30
N GLU A 5 15.69 -1.80 -25.78
CA GLU A 5 15.01 -3.00 -26.31
C GLU A 5 14.13 -3.67 -25.25
N THR A 6 14.61 -3.76 -24.01
CA THR A 6 13.88 -4.41 -22.91
C THR A 6 12.72 -3.56 -22.39
N VAL A 7 12.86 -2.23 -22.39
CA VAL A 7 11.81 -1.32 -21.92
C VAL A 7 10.68 -1.16 -22.95
N ILE A 8 11.01 -1.17 -24.24
CA ILE A 8 10.07 -0.94 -25.35
C ILE A 8 9.45 -2.25 -25.87
N THR A 9 9.71 -3.39 -25.21
CA THR A 9 9.11 -4.68 -25.60
C THR A 9 7.59 -4.64 -25.46
N LEU A 10 6.87 -5.17 -26.45
CA LEU A 10 5.40 -5.24 -26.44
C LEU A 10 4.86 -6.03 -25.23
N PRO A 11 3.67 -5.67 -24.70
CA PRO A 11 3.05 -6.39 -23.60
C PRO A 11 2.81 -7.88 -23.89
N GLY A 12 2.98 -8.73 -22.86
CA GLY A 12 2.67 -10.16 -22.97
C GLY A 12 1.17 -10.42 -23.12
N MET A 13 0.79 -11.48 -23.84
CA MET A 13 -0.62 -11.87 -24.04
C MET A 13 -1.21 -12.53 -22.79
N THR A 14 -0.36 -13.09 -21.95
CA THR A 14 -0.75 -13.67 -20.66
C THR A 14 -0.16 -12.89 -19.49
N PHE A 15 -0.82 -12.98 -18.33
CA PHE A 15 -0.32 -12.39 -17.08
C PHE A 15 1.12 -12.82 -16.75
N LYS A 16 1.45 -14.11 -16.95
CA LYS A 16 2.78 -14.67 -16.66
C LYS A 16 3.86 -14.08 -17.56
N GLU A 17 3.55 -13.89 -18.84
CA GLU A 17 4.48 -13.27 -19.80
C GLU A 17 4.69 -11.80 -19.50
N GLU A 18 3.62 -11.05 -19.21
CA GLU A 18 3.72 -9.65 -18.86
C GLU A 18 4.47 -9.44 -17.54
N PHE A 19 4.25 -10.32 -16.55
CA PHE A 19 4.99 -10.31 -15.29
C PHE A 19 6.50 -10.51 -15.53
N ARG A 20 6.88 -11.49 -16.36
CA ARG A 20 8.28 -11.72 -16.74
C ARG A 20 8.87 -10.53 -17.50
N ARG A 21 8.12 -9.94 -18.44
CA ARG A 21 8.56 -8.78 -19.23
C ARG A 21 8.86 -7.59 -18.32
N ARG A 22 7.94 -7.26 -17.42
CA ARG A 22 8.11 -6.16 -16.45
C ARG A 22 9.31 -6.37 -15.55
N ASN A 23 9.46 -7.55 -14.95
CA ASN A 23 10.60 -7.85 -14.08
C ASN A 23 11.92 -7.76 -14.83
N THR A 24 11.96 -8.20 -16.09
CA THR A 24 13.17 -8.10 -16.92
C THR A 24 13.52 -6.64 -17.24
N ALA A 25 12.52 -5.81 -17.56
CA ALA A 25 12.73 -4.38 -17.78
C ALA A 25 13.22 -3.67 -16.51
N ILE A 26 12.61 -3.95 -15.36
CA ILE A 26 13.03 -3.42 -14.04
C ILE A 26 14.48 -3.79 -13.76
N ASN A 27 14.84 -5.08 -13.83
CA ASN A 27 16.20 -5.56 -13.58
C ASN A 27 17.22 -4.90 -14.51
N THR A 28 16.85 -4.66 -15.78
CA THR A 28 17.74 -4.02 -16.76
C THR A 28 17.94 -2.55 -16.47
N VAL A 29 16.90 -1.82 -16.05
CA VAL A 29 16.99 -0.42 -15.60
C VAL A 29 17.82 -0.33 -14.33
N THR A 30 17.56 -1.18 -13.34
CA THR A 30 18.33 -1.29 -12.08
C THR A 30 19.82 -1.48 -12.36
N ALA A 31 20.17 -2.41 -13.26
CA ALA A 31 21.56 -2.67 -13.64
C ALA A 31 22.21 -1.49 -14.38
N TYR A 32 21.46 -0.77 -15.23
CA TYR A 32 21.97 0.39 -15.96
C TYR A 32 22.18 1.61 -15.05
N CYS A 33 21.22 1.90 -14.18
CA CYS A 33 21.23 3.07 -13.31
C CYS A 33 22.11 2.90 -12.06
N HIS A 34 22.70 1.71 -11.84
CA HIS A 34 23.35 1.32 -10.58
C HIS A 34 22.49 1.60 -9.34
N PHE A 35 21.17 1.61 -9.52
CA PHE A 35 20.22 1.80 -8.45
C PHE A 35 20.01 0.45 -7.78
N GLN A 36 20.17 0.36 -6.46
CA GLN A 36 19.83 -0.85 -5.74
C GLN A 36 18.34 -0.79 -5.38
N GLU A 37 17.55 -1.69 -5.97
CA GLU A 37 16.19 -1.94 -5.50
C GLU A 37 16.29 -2.30 -4.01
N GLY A 38 15.69 -1.47 -3.15
CA GLY A 38 15.78 -1.64 -1.70
C GLY A 38 15.34 -3.05 -1.34
N GLY A 39 16.28 -3.88 -0.87
CA GLY A 39 15.98 -5.26 -0.51
C GLY A 39 14.84 -5.31 0.50
N ALA A 40 14.08 -6.41 0.51
CA ALA A 40 13.12 -6.67 1.57
C ALA A 40 13.84 -6.48 2.90
N ALA A 41 13.49 -5.41 3.63
CA ALA A 41 14.14 -5.08 4.87
C ALA A 41 13.96 -6.28 5.81
N ILE A 42 15.04 -7.04 6.01
CA ILE A 42 15.11 -8.00 7.10
C ILE A 42 15.02 -7.11 8.35
N GLN A 43 13.82 -7.07 8.92
CA GLN A 43 13.52 -6.41 10.17
C GLN A 43 14.67 -6.72 11.14
N PRO A 44 15.39 -5.73 11.68
CA PRO A 44 16.41 -6.01 12.66
C PRO A 44 15.67 -6.54 13.89
N ARG A 45 15.79 -7.85 14.14
CA ARG A 45 15.46 -8.43 15.43
C ARG A 45 16.19 -7.58 16.46
N LYS A 46 15.44 -6.94 17.37
CA LYS A 46 15.97 -6.21 18.52
C LYS A 46 17.02 -7.08 19.21
N ARG A 47 18.29 -6.86 18.92
CA ARG A 47 19.42 -7.38 19.70
C ARG A 47 19.78 -6.28 20.68
N SER A 48 19.49 -6.58 21.94
CA SER A 48 19.98 -5.86 23.09
C SER A 48 21.51 -5.69 23.04
N LEU A 49 21.94 -4.47 23.34
CA LEU A 49 23.12 -4.09 24.12
C LEU A 49 24.49 -4.68 23.73
N MET A 50 25.31 -3.86 23.08
CA MET A 50 26.68 -3.46 23.47
C MET A 50 27.54 -3.09 22.25
N GLN A 51 27.79 -1.78 22.12
CA GLN A 51 29.06 -1.12 21.77
C GLN A 51 30.01 -1.78 20.74
N ARG A 52 30.19 -1.13 19.58
CA ARG A 52 31.47 -0.49 19.18
C ARG A 52 31.36 0.18 17.81
N THR A 53 31.77 1.44 17.82
CA THR A 53 32.30 2.31 16.77
C THR A 53 32.33 1.76 15.34
N SER A 54 31.49 2.32 14.46
CA SER A 54 31.94 2.76 13.13
C SER A 54 31.11 3.98 12.72
N LEU A 55 31.79 5.12 12.60
CA LEU A 55 31.25 6.32 11.98
C LEU A 55 31.19 6.05 10.49
N MET A 56 30.02 5.63 9.99
CA MET A 56 29.67 5.83 8.58
C MET A 56 28.52 6.84 8.56
N PRO A 57 28.53 7.82 7.64
CA PRO A 57 27.44 8.78 7.54
C PRO A 57 26.22 8.02 7.06
N SER A 58 25.34 7.65 7.99
CA SER A 58 23.99 7.21 7.68
C SER A 58 23.40 8.29 6.79
N LYS A 59 23.12 7.93 5.54
CA LYS A 59 22.34 8.76 4.61
C LYS A 59 21.12 9.22 5.41
N GLU A 60 21.07 10.50 5.76
CA GLU A 60 19.94 11.07 6.51
C GLU A 60 18.71 10.92 5.63
N ILE A 61 18.00 9.81 5.79
CA ILE A 61 16.67 9.67 5.23
C ILE A 61 15.87 10.69 5.99
N ASN A 62 15.43 11.74 5.28
CA ASN A 62 14.58 12.76 5.85
C ASN A 62 13.45 12.04 6.63
N PRO A 63 13.38 12.18 7.97
CA PRO A 63 12.43 11.45 8.79
C PRO A 63 10.97 11.63 8.34
N GLN A 64 10.69 12.78 7.73
CA GLN A 64 9.38 13.12 7.18
C GLN A 64 9.05 12.34 5.91
N LEU A 65 10.04 12.07 5.06
CA LEU A 65 9.87 11.24 3.86
C LEU A 65 9.67 9.76 4.24
N ALA A 66 10.44 9.26 5.21
CA ALA A 66 10.30 7.91 5.72
C ALA A 66 8.92 7.68 6.37
N ALA A 67 8.42 8.67 7.13
CA ALA A 67 7.09 8.61 7.74
C ALA A 67 5.98 8.57 6.66
N ALA A 68 6.08 9.42 5.64
CA ALA A 68 5.12 9.44 4.53
C ALA A 68 5.09 8.12 3.74
N GLU A 69 6.26 7.50 3.52
CA GLU A 69 6.37 6.19 2.88
C GLU A 69 5.76 5.08 3.74
N ALA A 70 6.00 5.10 5.05
CA ALA A 70 5.41 4.15 6.00
C ALA A 70 3.89 4.25 6.03
N GLU A 71 3.32 5.46 6.03
CA GLU A 71 1.88 5.67 5.93
C GLU A 71 1.31 5.12 4.61
N LYS A 72 1.97 5.43 3.49
CA LYS A 72 1.55 4.91 2.17
C LYS A 72 1.51 3.38 2.16
N GLN A 73 2.54 2.74 2.73
CA GLN A 73 2.61 1.30 2.82
C GLN A 73 1.53 0.71 3.74
N ALA A 74 1.27 1.35 4.88
CA ALA A 74 0.24 0.93 5.82
C ALA A 74 -1.19 1.08 5.24
N LEU A 75 -1.45 2.13 4.47
CA LEU A 75 -2.68 2.29 3.68
C LEU A 75 -2.84 1.16 2.67
N SER A 76 -1.80 0.86 1.89
CA SER A 76 -1.82 -0.23 0.90
C SER A 76 -2.11 -1.59 1.56
N ASN A 77 -1.49 -1.87 2.70
CA ASN A 77 -1.72 -3.11 3.45
C ASN A 77 -3.16 -3.19 3.96
N THR A 78 -3.72 -2.07 4.42
CA THR A 78 -5.09 -2.02 4.93
C THR A 78 -6.11 -2.22 3.81
N ILE A 79 -5.87 -1.64 2.63
CA ILE A 79 -6.68 -1.89 1.42
C ILE A 79 -6.66 -3.38 1.10
N LEU A 80 -5.48 -4.01 1.08
CA LEU A 80 -5.35 -5.44 0.81
C LEU A 80 -6.19 -6.28 1.81
N LEU A 81 -6.14 -5.96 3.10
CA LEU A 81 -6.93 -6.65 4.12
C LEU A 81 -8.44 -6.57 3.86
N VAL A 82 -8.95 -5.41 3.45
CA VAL A 82 -10.37 -5.25 3.11
C VAL A 82 -10.80 -6.16 1.96
N PHE A 83 -9.90 -6.48 1.04
CA PHE A 83 -10.17 -7.40 -0.07
C PHE A 83 -10.00 -8.88 0.28
N THR A 84 -9.04 -9.21 1.14
CA THR A 84 -8.67 -10.60 1.41
C THR A 84 -9.45 -11.20 2.58
N GLU A 85 -9.83 -10.38 3.56
CA GLU A 85 -10.56 -10.86 4.72
C GLU A 85 -12.05 -11.04 4.41
N LYS A 86 -12.58 -12.23 4.71
CA LYS A 86 -14.03 -12.51 4.59
C LYS A 86 -14.89 -11.59 5.46
N ARG A 87 -14.32 -11.05 6.54
CA ARG A 87 -15.03 -10.21 7.50
C ARG A 87 -14.12 -9.13 8.07
N THR A 88 -13.87 -8.11 7.26
CA THR A 88 -13.03 -6.96 7.62
C THR A 88 -13.59 -6.21 8.83
N THR A 89 -12.68 -5.66 9.63
CA THR A 89 -12.97 -4.72 10.72
C THR A 89 -12.61 -3.28 10.36
N THR A 90 -12.37 -2.96 9.08
CA THR A 90 -12.02 -1.62 8.62
C THR A 90 -13.07 -1.09 7.65
N CYS A 91 -13.42 0.20 7.77
CA CYS A 91 -14.41 0.80 6.88
C CYS A 91 -13.80 1.23 5.54
N PHE A 92 -14.22 0.59 4.44
CA PHE A 92 -13.74 0.91 3.09
C PHE A 92 -14.09 2.35 2.66
N LEU A 93 -15.23 2.92 3.10
CA LEU A 93 -15.55 4.31 2.81
C LEU A 93 -14.68 5.30 3.62
N CYS A 94 -14.32 4.96 4.87
CA CYS A 94 -13.34 5.78 5.60
C CYS A 94 -11.97 5.74 4.93
N LEU A 95 -11.56 4.59 4.39
CA LEU A 95 -10.32 4.47 3.65
C LEU A 95 -10.29 5.37 2.41
N GLU A 96 -11.43 5.67 1.80
CA GLU A 96 -11.53 6.51 0.61
C GLU A 96 -11.60 8.02 0.90
N GLU A 97 -12.00 8.39 2.11
CA GLU A 97 -12.21 9.79 2.50
C GLU A 97 -10.88 10.50 2.76
N GLN A 98 -10.37 11.21 1.75
CA GLN A 98 -9.08 11.92 1.83
C GLN A 98 -9.10 13.10 2.80
N SER A 99 -10.28 13.63 3.15
CA SER A 99 -10.41 14.69 4.15
C SER A 99 -10.14 14.20 5.59
N LEU A 100 -10.11 12.89 5.82
CA LEU A 100 -9.81 12.31 7.13
C LEU A 100 -8.29 12.11 7.32
N PRO A 101 -7.78 12.35 8.54
CA PRO A 101 -6.44 11.94 8.94
C PRO A 101 -6.21 10.44 8.76
N PHE A 102 -4.95 10.06 8.56
CA PHE A 102 -4.52 8.68 8.32
C PHE A 102 -5.08 7.70 9.37
N GLU A 103 -5.06 8.05 10.66
CA GLU A 103 -5.51 7.16 11.74
C GLU A 103 -7.02 6.91 11.68
N LYS A 104 -7.80 7.91 11.25
CA LYS A 104 -9.25 7.77 11.08
C LYS A 104 -9.61 6.95 9.84
N ARG A 105 -8.80 7.06 8.78
CA ARG A 105 -8.98 6.29 7.53
C ARG A 105 -8.70 4.81 7.76
N THR A 106 -7.61 4.51 8.48
CA THR A 106 -7.13 3.14 8.74
C THR A 106 -7.65 2.54 10.05
N TYR A 107 -8.64 3.19 10.68
CA TYR A 107 -9.19 2.76 11.96
C TYR A 107 -9.78 1.34 11.88
N LYS A 108 -9.30 0.48 12.78
CA LYS A 108 -9.81 -0.89 12.97
C LYS A 108 -10.82 -0.92 14.10
N PHE A 109 -12.04 -1.35 13.79
CA PHE A 109 -13.10 -1.58 14.76
C PHE A 109 -12.83 -2.84 15.58
N ALA A 110 -13.29 -2.86 16.83
CA ALA A 110 -13.14 -4.02 17.71
C ALA A 110 -13.89 -5.26 17.19
N SER A 111 -15.01 -5.04 16.50
CA SER A 111 -15.79 -6.11 15.89
C SER A 111 -16.37 -5.70 14.53
N PRO A 112 -16.69 -6.66 13.65
CA PRO A 112 -17.45 -6.40 12.42
C PRO A 112 -18.84 -5.81 12.69
N GLY A 113 -19.41 -6.08 13.88
CA GLY A 113 -20.68 -5.51 14.32
C GLY A 113 -20.57 -4.00 14.53
N ASP A 114 -19.48 -3.54 15.12
CA ASP A 114 -19.25 -2.10 15.33
C ASP A 114 -18.94 -1.38 14.03
N LEU A 115 -18.23 -2.04 13.10
CA LEU A 115 -18.08 -1.54 11.73
C LEU A 115 -19.45 -1.35 11.05
N THR A 116 -20.36 -2.33 11.19
CA THR A 116 -21.71 -2.24 10.62
C THR A 116 -22.50 -1.07 11.22
N LYS A 117 -22.42 -0.86 12.53
CA LYS A 117 -23.06 0.28 13.21
C LYS A 117 -22.49 1.61 12.71
N HIS A 118 -21.16 1.71 12.61
CA HIS A 118 -20.49 2.88 12.08
C HIS A 118 -20.96 3.19 10.66
N PHE A 119 -20.98 2.17 9.80
CA PHE A 119 -21.39 2.30 8.41
C PHE A 119 -22.81 2.83 8.28
N LYS A 120 -23.75 2.26 9.04
CA LYS A 120 -25.15 2.71 9.10
C LYS A 120 -25.27 4.18 9.54
N ARG A 121 -24.60 4.56 10.62
CA ARG A 121 -24.72 5.91 11.21
C ARG A 121 -24.05 6.99 10.38
N LYS A 122 -22.91 6.69 9.76
CA LYS A 122 -22.10 7.70 9.06
C LYS A 122 -22.44 7.80 7.59
N TYR A 123 -22.61 6.67 6.91
CA TYR A 123 -22.76 6.64 5.46
C TYR A 123 -24.19 6.39 5.01
N LEU A 124 -24.95 5.52 5.70
CA LEU A 124 -26.34 5.25 5.31
C LEU A 124 -27.34 6.30 5.83
N ALA A 125 -27.01 7.02 6.91
CA ALA A 125 -27.93 7.97 7.53
C ALA A 125 -28.34 9.16 6.64
N TYR A 126 -27.54 9.47 5.60
CA TYR A 126 -27.75 10.63 4.74
C TYR A 126 -27.98 10.28 3.26
N ILE A 127 -28.19 8.99 2.94
CA ILE A 127 -28.47 8.54 1.57
C ILE A 127 -29.89 8.94 1.20
N LYS A 128 -30.02 9.64 0.08
CA LYS A 128 -31.32 9.95 -0.53
C LYS A 128 -31.68 8.89 -1.55
N GLU A 129 -32.96 8.83 -1.89
CA GLU A 129 -33.44 7.95 -2.94
C GLU A 129 -32.75 8.30 -4.28
N GLY A 130 -32.06 7.32 -4.87
CA GLY A 130 -31.23 7.51 -6.07
C GLY A 130 -29.72 7.60 -5.81
N ASP A 131 -29.28 7.83 -4.57
CA ASP A 131 -27.86 7.81 -4.23
C ASP A 131 -27.30 6.38 -4.30
N ARG A 132 -26.24 6.19 -5.08
CA ARG A 132 -25.53 4.91 -5.18
C ARG A 132 -24.22 4.98 -4.42
N LEU A 133 -24.14 4.27 -3.31
CA LEU A 133 -22.84 4.04 -2.67
C LEU A 133 -21.99 3.14 -3.56
N LYS A 134 -20.88 3.68 -4.03
CA LYS A 134 -19.86 2.92 -4.75
C LYS A 134 -18.60 2.89 -3.92
N CYS A 135 -18.10 1.70 -3.69
CA CYS A 135 -16.77 1.47 -3.16
C CYS A 135 -15.77 1.72 -4.30
N LYS A 136 -14.99 2.79 -4.27
CA LYS A 136 -13.93 3.05 -5.27
C LYS A 136 -12.77 2.08 -5.12
N VAL A 137 -12.57 1.53 -3.92
CA VAL A 137 -11.61 0.46 -3.66
C VAL A 137 -12.03 -0.78 -4.45
N CYS A 138 -13.20 -1.33 -4.15
CA CYS A 138 -13.68 -2.61 -4.69
C CYS A 138 -14.46 -2.53 -6.01
N ARG A 139 -14.76 -1.33 -6.50
CA ARG A 139 -15.52 -1.03 -7.74
C ARG A 139 -16.91 -1.69 -7.82
N MET A 140 -17.42 -2.23 -6.71
CA MET A 140 -18.77 -2.74 -6.60
C MET A 140 -19.70 -1.66 -6.06
N GLY A 141 -20.89 -1.56 -6.65
CA GLY A 141 -22.00 -0.78 -6.08
C GLY A 141 -22.64 -1.56 -4.95
N LEU A 142 -23.06 -0.86 -3.90
CA LEU A 142 -23.94 -1.38 -2.86
C LEU A 142 -25.41 -1.26 -3.26
#